data_AF-X1P2J4-F1
#
_entry.id   AF-X1P2J4-F1
#
_cell.length_a   1.000
_cell.length_b   1.000
_cell.length_c   1.000
_cell.angle_alpha   90.00
_cell.angle_beta   90.00
_cell.angle_gamma   90.00
#
_symmetry.space_group_name_H-M   'P 1'
#
loop_
_entity.id
_entity.type
_entity.pdbx_description
1 polymer ?
#
loop_
_entity_poly.entity_id
_entity_poly.type
_entity_poly.pdbx_seq_one_letter_code
_entity_poly.pdbx_strand_id
1 'polypeptide(L)'
;GLENHWGLGRTAEGVLRIVDEINSPWLQVTADTGNFLEDQYRQLELLAPKTFLVQTKTYYGGGKWYTLEIDYEKVAEIFQKVNYRGYISLEFEGNEDPRTAVPQSLELLRNAFS
;
A
#
# COMPACT_ATOMS: atom_id res chain seq x y z
N GLY A 1 -2.93 6.39 9.37
CA GLY A 1 -3.46 5.13 9.90
C GLY A 1 -2.34 4.30 10.47
N LEU A 2 -2.67 3.12 11.01
CA LEU A 2 -1.70 2.09 11.32
C LEU A 2 -1.30 1.40 10.02
N GLU A 3 -0.02 1.47 9.69
CA GLU A 3 0.54 0.88 8.49
C GLU A 3 0.79 -0.62 8.68
N ASN A 4 0.50 -1.43 7.65
CA ASN A 4 1.09 -2.76 7.57
C ASN A 4 2.59 -2.63 7.33
N HIS A 5 3.39 -3.02 8.31
CA HIS A 5 4.85 -2.94 8.29
C HIS A 5 5.42 -4.02 9.23
N TRP A 6 6.74 -4.18 9.35
CA TRP A 6 7.39 -5.22 10.16
C TRP A 6 6.75 -5.49 11.55
N GLY A 7 7.01 -6.67 12.09
CA GLY A 7 6.53 -7.04 13.43
C GLY A 7 5.03 -7.29 13.44
N LEU A 8 4.29 -6.61 14.33
CA LEU A 8 2.85 -6.83 14.52
C LEU A 8 2.00 -6.44 13.30
N GLY A 9 2.50 -5.53 12.45
CA GLY A 9 1.82 -5.11 11.23
C GLY A 9 2.14 -5.98 10.00
N ARG A 10 2.95 -7.05 10.15
CA ARG A 10 3.41 -7.86 9.01
C ARG A 10 2.25 -8.57 8.30
N THR A 11 1.14 -8.76 8.99
CA THR A 11 -0.06 -9.39 8.45
C THR A 11 -1.25 -8.44 8.55
N ALA A 12 -2.17 -8.53 7.59
CA ALA A 12 -3.43 -7.79 7.63
C ALA A 12 -4.23 -8.12 8.89
N GLU A 13 -4.25 -9.38 9.31
CA GLU A 13 -4.90 -9.82 10.56
C GLU A 13 -4.27 -9.15 11.79
N GLY A 14 -2.95 -8.99 11.81
CA GLY A 14 -2.24 -8.29 12.88
C GLY A 14 -2.63 -6.81 12.97
N VAL A 15 -2.66 -6.12 11.82
CA VAL A 15 -3.11 -4.72 11.74
C VAL A 15 -4.57 -4.58 12.17
N LEU A 16 -5.46 -5.40 11.59
CA LEU A 16 -6.89 -5.35 11.86
C LEU A 16 -7.21 -5.68 13.33
N ARG A 17 -6.50 -6.63 13.95
CA ARG A 17 -6.67 -6.91 15.38
C ARG A 17 -6.43 -5.66 16.23
N ILE A 18 -5.39 -4.89 15.94
CA ILE A 18 -5.06 -3.67 16.70
C ILE A 18 -6.11 -2.58 16.45
N VAL A 19 -6.43 -2.31 15.19
CA VAL A 19 -7.42 -1.28 14.81
C VAL A 19 -8.79 -1.59 15.40
N ASP A 20 -9.19 -2.86 15.37
CA ASP A 20 -10.53 -3.31 15.79
C ASP A 20 -10.66 -3.38 17.30
N GLU A 21 -9.59 -3.72 18.02
CA GLU A 21 -9.58 -3.70 19.49
C GLU A 21 -9.61 -2.27 20.04
N ILE A 22 -8.86 -1.34 19.42
CA ILE A 22 -8.87 0.06 19.83
C ILE A 22 -10.20 0.75 19.46
N ASN A 23 -10.81 0.34 18.35
CA ASN A 23 -12.16 0.75 17.91
C ASN A 23 -12.40 2.28 18.01
N SER A 24 -11.47 3.06 17.47
CA SER A 24 -11.52 4.53 17.50
C SER A 24 -11.65 5.09 16.09
N PRO A 25 -12.52 6.09 15.84
CA PRO A 25 -12.59 6.74 14.53
C PRO A 25 -11.29 7.48 14.15
N TRP A 26 -10.41 7.75 15.13
CA TRP A 26 -9.13 8.41 14.93
C TRP A 26 -8.00 7.45 14.57
N LEU A 27 -8.25 6.14 14.62
CA LEU A 27 -7.32 5.11 14.19
C LEU A 27 -7.95 4.28 13.07
N GLN A 28 -7.37 4.36 11.89
CA GLN A 28 -7.74 3.59 10.70
C GLN A 28 -6.48 2.96 10.09
N VAL A 29 -6.59 2.29 8.95
CA VAL A 29 -5.45 1.63 8.29
C VAL A 29 -4.75 2.57 7.31
N THR A 30 -3.41 2.52 7.29
CA THR A 30 -2.64 2.94 6.11
C THR A 30 -2.22 1.68 5.37
N ALA A 31 -2.69 1.48 4.13
CA ALA A 31 -2.35 0.30 3.37
C ALA A 31 -1.13 0.58 2.49
N ASP A 32 0.02 0.03 2.89
CA ASP A 32 1.24 0.03 2.09
C ASP A 32 1.21 -1.17 1.14
N THR A 33 1.32 -0.89 -0.16
CA THR A 33 1.23 -1.92 -1.20
C THR A 33 2.45 -2.84 -1.23
N GLY A 34 3.61 -2.42 -0.72
CA GLY A 34 4.87 -3.14 -0.77
C GLY A 34 5.25 -3.89 0.51
N ASN A 35 4.54 -3.70 1.63
CA ASN A 35 4.96 -4.31 2.91
C ASN A 35 4.41 -5.72 3.20
N PHE A 36 3.66 -6.33 2.27
CA PHE A 36 3.27 -7.73 2.36
C PHE A 36 4.12 -8.59 1.43
N LEU A 37 5.03 -9.37 2.02
CA LEU A 37 5.94 -10.27 1.29
C LEU A 37 5.26 -11.57 0.84
N GLU A 38 4.17 -11.94 1.52
CA GLU A 38 3.38 -13.13 1.24
C GLU A 38 1.90 -12.76 1.03
N ASP A 39 1.23 -13.42 0.07
CA ASP A 39 -0.21 -13.26 -0.20
C ASP A 39 -0.70 -11.80 -0.30
N GLN A 40 0.15 -10.94 -0.89
CA GLN A 40 0.03 -9.48 -0.89
C GLN A 40 -1.39 -8.97 -1.22
N TYR A 41 -1.96 -9.44 -2.33
CA TYR A 41 -3.26 -8.97 -2.79
C TYR A 41 -4.40 -9.37 -1.86
N ARG A 42 -4.37 -10.60 -1.33
CA ARG A 42 -5.38 -11.07 -0.38
C ARG A 42 -5.33 -10.24 0.90
N GLN A 43 -4.12 -9.94 1.38
CA GLN A 43 -3.94 -9.11 2.55
C GLN A 43 -4.40 -7.65 2.32
N LEU A 44 -4.14 -7.09 1.13
CA LEU A 44 -4.67 -5.78 0.75
C LEU A 44 -6.21 -5.78 0.69
N GLU A 45 -6.85 -6.84 0.17
CA GLU A 45 -8.31 -6.97 0.19
C GLU A 45 -8.89 -6.93 1.60
N LEU A 46 -8.20 -7.52 2.59
CA LEU A 46 -8.62 -7.47 3.99
C LEU A 46 -8.50 -6.07 4.58
N LEU A 47 -7.45 -5.32 4.24
CA LEU A 47 -7.22 -3.96 4.73
C LEU A 47 -8.10 -2.91 4.05
N ALA A 48 -8.44 -3.10 2.78
CA ALA A 48 -9.09 -2.10 1.93
C ALA A 48 -10.35 -1.46 2.55
N PRO A 49 -11.29 -2.20 3.19
CA PRO A 49 -12.49 -1.62 3.78
C PRO A 49 -12.24 -0.63 4.94
N LYS A 50 -11.08 -0.71 5.61
CA LYS A 50 -10.69 0.17 6.73
C LYS A 50 -9.51 1.10 6.37
N THR A 51 -9.13 1.13 5.10
CA THR A 51 -8.03 1.95 4.63
C THR A 51 -8.45 3.41 4.55
N PHE A 52 -7.68 4.26 5.23
CA PHE A 52 -7.82 5.71 5.16
C PHE A 52 -6.83 6.31 4.15
N LEU A 53 -5.62 5.75 4.06
CA LEU A 53 -4.55 6.18 3.14
C LEU A 53 -3.96 4.96 2.45
N VAL A 54 -3.77 5.03 1.13
CA VAL A 54 -2.98 4.05 0.38
C VAL A 54 -1.59 4.62 0.14
N GLN A 55 -0.56 3.90 0.58
CA GLN A 55 0.83 4.15 0.21
C GLN A 55 1.23 3.18 -0.89
N THR A 56 1.49 3.72 -2.08
CA THR A 56 1.86 2.95 -3.26
C THR A 56 3.37 2.91 -3.40
N LYS A 57 3.97 1.78 -3.06
CA LYS A 57 5.42 1.58 -3.07
C LYS A 57 5.99 1.24 -4.45
N THR A 58 7.05 1.92 -4.88
CA THR A 58 7.75 1.60 -6.13
C THR A 58 9.25 1.44 -5.92
N TYR A 59 9.87 0.61 -6.78
CA TYR A 59 11.23 0.11 -6.57
C TYR A 59 12.13 0.24 -7.81
N TYR A 60 11.97 1.29 -8.63
CA TYR A 60 12.88 1.54 -9.76
C TYR A 60 14.35 1.56 -9.30
N GLY A 61 15.22 0.84 -10.03
CA GLY A 61 16.61 0.58 -9.62
C GLY A 61 16.77 -0.55 -8.57
N GLY A 62 15.72 -1.32 -8.30
CA GLY A 62 15.67 -2.31 -7.23
C GLY A 62 15.42 -1.65 -5.87
N GLY A 63 14.78 -2.37 -4.95
CA GLY A 63 14.45 -1.85 -3.63
C GLY A 63 15.60 -1.89 -2.65
N LYS A 64 15.53 -1.04 -1.62
CA LYS A 64 16.58 -0.91 -0.60
C LYS A 64 16.79 -2.18 0.23
N TRP A 65 15.71 -2.89 0.53
CA TRP A 65 15.73 -4.12 1.36
C TRP A 65 15.28 -5.35 0.57
N TYR A 66 14.27 -5.17 -0.26
CA TYR A 66 13.70 -6.16 -1.17
C TYR A 66 13.03 -5.43 -2.32
N THR A 67 12.83 -6.13 -3.44
CA THR A 67 12.11 -5.61 -4.61
C THR A 67 10.87 -6.46 -4.79
N LEU A 68 9.70 -5.83 -4.89
CA LEU A 68 8.47 -6.50 -5.31
C LEU A 68 8.02 -5.98 -6.67
N GLU A 69 7.56 -6.90 -7.51
CA GLU A 69 6.79 -6.59 -8.70
C GLU A 69 5.33 -6.42 -8.26
N ILE A 70 4.80 -5.20 -8.34
CA ILE A 70 3.45 -4.87 -7.89
C ILE A 70 2.60 -4.51 -9.11
N ASP A 71 1.64 -5.38 -9.43
CA ASP A 71 0.58 -5.08 -10.38
C ASP A 71 -0.37 -4.01 -9.81
N TYR A 72 -0.20 -2.77 -10.25
CA TYR A 72 -1.00 -1.65 -9.79
C TYR A 72 -2.42 -1.61 -10.36
N GLU A 73 -2.70 -2.24 -11.50
CA GLU A 73 -4.06 -2.35 -12.01
C GLU A 73 -4.89 -3.21 -11.05
N LYS A 74 -4.32 -4.34 -10.60
CA LYS A 74 -4.95 -5.20 -9.59
C LYS A 74 -5.11 -4.53 -8.24
N VAL A 75 -4.11 -3.74 -7.80
CA VAL A 75 -4.24 -2.93 -6.57
C VAL A 75 -5.39 -1.94 -6.70
N ALA A 76 -5.48 -1.22 -7.82
CA ALA A 76 -6.55 -0.26 -8.06
C ALA A 76 -7.93 -0.95 -8.03
N GLU A 77 -8.09 -2.11 -8.65
CA GLU A 77 -9.33 -2.89 -8.59
C GLU A 77 -9.76 -3.23 -7.15
N ILE A 78 -8.82 -3.62 -6.28
CA ILE A 78 -9.10 -3.93 -4.87
C ILE A 78 -9.71 -2.72 -4.15
N PHE A 79 -9.09 -1.55 -4.29
CA PHE A 79 -9.58 -0.33 -3.64
C PHE A 79 -10.84 0.24 -4.30
N GLN A 80 -11.01 0.07 -5.62
CA GLN A 80 -12.24 0.43 -6.33
C GLN A 80 -13.44 -0.40 -5.88
N LYS A 81 -13.26 -1.72 -5.63
CA LYS A 81 -14.32 -2.64 -5.15
C LYS A 81 -14.93 -2.19 -3.82
N VAL A 82 -14.15 -1.54 -2.96
CA VAL A 82 -14.62 -0.98 -1.68
C VAL A 82 -14.99 0.51 -1.77
N ASN A 83 -15.10 1.05 -3.00
CA ASN A 83 -15.41 2.44 -3.27
C ASN A 83 -14.47 3.42 -2.53
N TYR A 84 -13.18 3.09 -2.46
CA TYR A 84 -12.19 3.98 -1.86
C TYR A 84 -12.14 5.31 -2.64
N ARG A 85 -12.06 6.42 -1.90
CA ARG A 85 -12.04 7.80 -2.42
C ARG A 85 -10.99 8.68 -1.74
N GLY A 86 -10.10 8.07 -0.96
CA GLY A 86 -9.01 8.77 -0.29
C GLY A 86 -7.81 8.99 -1.20
N TYR A 87 -6.67 9.32 -0.60
CA TYR A 87 -5.45 9.62 -1.32
C TYR A 87 -4.66 8.36 -1.69
N ILE A 88 -4.16 8.34 -2.92
CA ILE A 88 -3.11 7.45 -3.39
C ILE A 88 -1.78 8.20 -3.27
N SER A 89 -0.92 7.76 -2.35
CA SER A 89 0.32 8.45 -2.01
C SER A 89 1.52 7.62 -2.47
N LEU A 90 2.32 8.15 -3.39
CA LEU A 90 3.56 7.52 -3.81
C LEU A 90 4.56 7.44 -2.66
N GLU A 91 5.09 6.24 -2.44
CA GLU A 91 6.24 5.97 -1.60
C GLU A 91 7.35 5.33 -2.43
N PHE A 92 8.38 6.10 -2.77
CA PHE A 92 9.48 5.58 -3.57
C PHE A 92 10.56 4.97 -2.64
N GLU A 93 10.80 3.66 -2.78
CA GLU A 93 11.81 2.91 -2.00
C GLU A 93 12.83 2.17 -2.92
N GLY A 94 12.98 2.67 -4.15
CA GLY A 94 13.98 2.21 -5.11
C GLY A 94 15.35 2.89 -4.96
N ASN A 95 16.36 2.34 -5.63
CA ASN A 95 17.74 2.88 -5.63
C ASN A 95 18.07 3.75 -6.86
N GLU A 96 17.17 3.88 -7.85
CA GLU A 96 17.35 4.80 -8.97
C GLU A 96 17.30 6.28 -8.51
N ASP A 97 17.85 7.21 -9.30
CA ASP A 97 17.77 8.64 -9.03
C ASP A 97 16.28 9.05 -8.88
N PRO A 98 15.87 9.64 -7.73
CA PRO A 98 14.48 10.02 -7.51
C PRO A 98 13.98 11.06 -8.53
N ARG A 99 14.87 11.82 -9.18
CA ARG A 99 14.48 12.78 -10.24
C ARG A 99 13.96 12.09 -11.49
N THR A 100 14.31 10.83 -11.75
CA THR A 100 13.80 10.03 -12.87
C THR A 100 12.72 9.05 -12.40
N ALA A 101 12.96 8.37 -11.28
CA ALA A 101 12.09 7.31 -10.79
C ALA A 101 10.73 7.80 -10.23
N VAL A 102 10.69 8.97 -9.57
CA VAL A 102 9.43 9.52 -9.04
C VAL A 102 8.47 9.89 -10.18
N PRO A 103 8.88 10.62 -11.25
CA PRO A 103 8.01 10.84 -12.41
C PRO A 103 7.47 9.55 -13.04
N GLN A 104 8.31 8.53 -13.24
CA GLN A 104 7.89 7.23 -13.78
C GLN A 104 6.87 6.55 -12.87
N SER A 105 7.11 6.57 -11.55
CA SER A 105 6.18 6.03 -10.56
C SER A 105 4.82 6.74 -10.61
N LEU A 106 4.81 8.08 -10.71
CA LEU A 106 3.57 8.84 -10.82
C LEU A 106 2.81 8.54 -12.11
N GLU A 107 3.49 8.30 -13.23
CA GLU A 107 2.87 7.89 -14.49
C GLU A 107 2.19 6.53 -14.36
N LEU A 108 2.91 5.53 -13.83
CA LEU A 108 2.37 4.19 -13.53
C LEU A 108 1.09 4.28 -12.67
N LEU A 109 1.14 5.06 -11.59
CA LEU A 109 0.01 5.20 -10.66
C LEU A 109 -1.16 5.96 -11.28
N ARG A 110 -0.90 6.98 -12.09
CA ARG A 110 -1.98 7.67 -12.82
C ARG A 110 -2.70 6.72 -13.76
N ASN A 111 -1.97 5.89 -14.49
CA ASN A 111 -2.57 4.92 -15.41
C ASN A 111 -3.43 3.88 -14.68
N ALA A 112 -3.05 3.47 -13.48
CA ALA A 112 -3.80 2.46 -12.71
C ALA A 112 -5.03 3.04 -11.98
N PHE A 113 -4.94 4.26 -11.46
CA PHE A 113 -5.96 4.82 -10.56
C PHE A 113 -6.84 5.93 -11.16
N SER A 114 -6.58 6.37 -12.40
CA SER A 114 -7.33 7.47 -13.07
C SER A 114 -8.30 6.98 -14.13
#